data_AF-E9JGB2-F1
#
_entry.id   AF-E9JGB2-F1
#
_cell.length_a   1.000
_cell.length_b   1.000
_cell.length_c   1.000
_cell.angle_alpha   90.00
_cell.angle_beta   90.00
_cell.angle_gamma   90.00
#
_symmetry.space_group_name_H-M   'P 1'
#
loop_
_entity.id
_entity.type
_entity.pdbx_description
1 polymer ?
#
loop_
_entity_poly.entity_id
_entity_poly.type
_entity_poly.pdbx_seq_one_letter_code
_entity_poly.pdbx_strand_id
1 'polypeptide(L)'
;MVNTVNEIYIHLNIRVALVGLEFWSNGDLINVTSAAEHTLNLFGVWRASDLLSRRRHDNAHLLTAIDLNGPTIGIAHVPSMCQATRSVGVVQDHSPTVRAVAVTMAHEMGHNLGMSHDGNHCNCGANSCIMAAVLRNPAPEYFSDCSRRYYQNFLTNYIPDCTLIRPSKTDIVSPQVCGNGLLEEGEECDCGSPANCQYPCCDAASCKLHSWVECEFGQCCDQCRFKPAGTECRGIRSECDLPEYCTGQSAECPTDVFHKDGKPCLNNYGYCYNGTCPIMQYQCYAHFGQNAVVGQDACFEINKEGKGDFYCRKENDVPIPCAQEDVKCGRLFCETEPNMCRYPYGDEGMVDPGTKCEDKKVCINGKCIDVNTAY
;
A
#
# COMPACT_ATOMS: atom_id res chain seq x y z
N MET A 1 15.70 20.68 15.37
CA MET A 1 16.09 19.29 15.73
C MET A 1 15.59 18.30 14.70
N VAL A 2 14.27 18.08 14.55
CA VAL A 2 13.72 17.08 13.61
C VAL A 2 14.15 17.30 12.16
N ASN A 3 14.23 18.55 11.68
CA ASN A 3 14.76 18.83 10.34
C ASN A 3 16.17 18.25 10.13
N THR A 4 17.06 18.38 11.12
CA THR A 4 18.41 17.79 11.08
C THR A 4 18.38 16.27 11.09
N VAL A 5 17.44 15.67 11.85
CA VAL A 5 17.24 14.22 11.82
C VAL A 5 16.81 13.78 10.43
N ASN A 6 15.84 14.47 9.82
CA ASN A 6 15.40 14.20 8.45
C ASN A 6 16.57 14.31 7.46
N GLU A 7 17.36 15.39 7.50
CA GLU A 7 18.56 15.58 6.66
C GLU A 7 19.53 14.39 6.74
N ILE A 8 19.81 13.88 7.94
CA ILE A 8 20.68 12.71 8.16
C ILE A 8 20.09 11.44 7.49
N TYR A 9 18.76 11.28 7.57
CA TYR A 9 18.06 10.09 7.08
C TYR A 9 17.74 10.09 5.59
N ILE A 10 17.78 11.25 4.92
CA ILE A 10 17.56 11.35 3.46
C ILE A 10 18.52 10.43 2.69
N HIS A 11 19.75 10.27 3.17
CA HIS A 11 20.77 9.39 2.56
C HIS A 11 20.46 7.89 2.66
N LEU A 12 19.50 7.50 3.50
CA LEU A 12 18.97 6.14 3.60
C LEU A 12 17.62 6.00 2.91
N ASN A 13 17.18 7.01 2.15
CA ASN A 13 15.85 7.11 1.56
C ASN A 13 14.72 7.04 2.59
N ILE A 14 14.98 7.53 3.81
CA ILE A 14 13.98 7.68 4.86
C ILE A 14 13.61 9.15 4.96
N ARG A 15 12.34 9.43 5.26
CA ARG A 15 11.84 10.76 5.60
C ARG A 15 11.29 10.72 7.03
N VAL A 16 11.73 11.66 7.86
CA VAL A 16 11.33 11.75 9.27
C VAL A 16 10.42 12.94 9.44
N ALA A 17 9.11 12.68 9.51
CA ALA A 17 8.11 13.71 9.71
C ALA A 17 7.72 13.80 11.20
N LEU A 18 7.65 15.02 11.74
CA LEU A 18 7.11 15.22 13.08
C LEU A 18 5.58 15.21 13.00
N VAL A 19 4.98 14.06 13.30
CA VAL A 19 3.51 13.90 13.28
C VAL A 19 2.86 14.17 14.63
N GLY A 20 3.62 14.55 15.66
CA GLY A 20 3.12 14.91 16.97
C GLY A 20 4.19 15.35 17.96
N LEU A 21 3.80 16.22 18.89
CA LEU A 21 4.65 16.75 19.96
C LEU A 21 3.82 16.88 21.23
N GLU A 22 4.38 16.46 22.36
CA GLU A 22 3.71 16.48 23.67
C GLU A 22 4.66 16.98 24.75
N PHE A 23 4.14 17.85 25.63
CA PHE A 23 4.89 18.42 26.74
C PHE A 23 4.28 17.96 28.07
N TRP A 24 5.09 17.36 28.94
CA TRP A 24 4.68 16.95 30.28
C TRP A 24 4.83 18.09 31.28
N SER A 25 4.15 19.21 31.02
CA SER A 25 4.31 20.45 31.81
C SER A 25 3.73 20.37 33.23
N ASN A 26 2.81 19.42 33.47
CA ASN A 26 2.14 19.24 34.77
C ASN A 26 2.78 18.13 35.62
N GLY A 27 3.90 17.56 35.16
CA GLY A 27 4.57 16.42 35.76
C GLY A 27 4.71 15.27 34.78
N ASP A 28 5.74 14.44 34.99
CA ASP A 28 6.06 13.32 34.11
C ASP A 28 4.98 12.24 34.16
N LEU A 29 4.63 11.69 32.99
CA LEU A 29 3.65 10.61 32.86
C LEU A 29 4.23 9.23 33.17
N ILE A 30 5.55 9.15 33.36
CA ILE A 30 6.30 7.99 33.82
C ILE A 30 7.34 8.44 34.85
N ASN A 31 7.88 7.52 35.64
CA ASN A 31 9.00 7.84 36.52
C ASN A 31 10.33 7.88 35.74
N VAL A 32 10.73 9.06 35.29
CA VAL A 32 11.99 9.27 34.56
C VAL A 32 13.16 9.25 35.56
N THR A 33 14.11 8.34 35.36
CA THR A 33 15.29 8.19 36.23
C THR A 33 16.59 8.19 35.44
N SER A 34 17.73 8.38 36.12
CA SER A 34 19.07 8.29 35.51
C SER A 34 19.40 6.90 34.97
N ALA A 35 18.64 5.85 35.33
CA ALA A 35 18.79 4.51 34.76
C ALA A 35 18.08 4.45 33.39
N ALA A 36 18.83 4.71 32.32
CA ALA A 36 18.31 4.83 30.95
C ALA A 36 17.44 3.65 30.51
N GLU A 37 17.85 2.40 30.77
CA GLU A 37 17.07 1.20 30.42
C GLU A 37 15.74 1.13 31.17
N HIS A 38 15.72 1.51 32.45
CA HIS A 38 14.48 1.54 33.23
C HIS A 38 13.51 2.58 32.67
N THR A 39 14.01 3.80 32.38
CA THR A 39 13.23 4.87 31.76
C THR A 39 12.70 4.48 30.38
N LEU A 40 13.53 3.84 29.53
CA LEU A 40 13.13 3.37 28.20
C LEU A 40 11.98 2.37 28.27
N ASN A 41 12.07 1.38 29.17
CA ASN A 41 11.03 0.38 29.33
C ASN A 41 9.70 0.99 29.81
N LEU A 42 9.75 1.93 30.77
CA LEU A 42 8.55 2.64 31.22
C LEU A 42 7.94 3.49 30.10
N PHE A 43 8.77 4.19 29.32
CA PHE A 43 8.32 5.00 28.19
C PHE A 43 7.69 4.15 27.09
N GLY A 44 8.27 2.98 26.79
CA GLY A 44 7.72 2.01 25.86
C GLY A 44 6.35 1.48 26.26
N VAL A 45 6.18 1.13 27.54
CA VAL A 45 4.87 0.70 28.07
C VAL A 45 3.85 1.83 28.00
N TRP A 46 4.22 3.05 28.42
CA TRP A 46 3.35 4.22 28.33
C TRP A 46 2.94 4.55 26.90
N ARG A 47 3.88 4.51 25.94
CA ARG A 47 3.56 4.72 24.53
C ARG A 47 2.47 3.75 24.06
N ALA A 48 2.61 2.48 24.43
CA ALA A 48 1.70 1.42 24.01
C ALA A 48 0.31 1.53 24.66
N SER A 49 0.25 1.84 25.95
CA SER A 49 -1.01 1.89 26.69
C SER A 49 -1.76 3.21 26.55
N ASP A 50 -1.05 4.31 26.34
CA ASP A 50 -1.63 5.66 26.28
C ASP A 50 -1.47 6.29 24.88
N LEU A 51 -0.24 6.64 24.48
CA LEU A 51 -0.02 7.50 23.30
C LEU A 51 -0.58 6.89 22.00
N LEU A 52 -0.36 5.59 21.77
CA LEU A 52 -0.86 4.90 20.57
C LEU A 52 -2.39 4.83 20.50
N SER A 53 -3.11 4.93 21.63
CA SER A 53 -4.58 4.90 21.64
C SER A 53 -5.21 6.20 21.12
N ARG A 54 -4.47 7.31 21.16
CA ARG A 54 -4.96 8.66 20.85
C ARG A 54 -4.26 9.33 19.68
N ARG A 55 -3.08 8.84 19.27
CA ARG A 55 -2.36 9.37 18.11
C ARG A 55 -1.60 8.27 17.37
N ARG A 56 -1.90 8.11 16.09
CA ARG A 56 -1.16 7.19 15.22
C ARG A 56 0.22 7.76 14.90
N HIS A 57 1.27 6.96 15.10
CA HIS A 57 2.66 7.31 14.81
C HIS A 57 3.53 6.04 14.84
N ASP A 58 4.62 6.04 14.08
CA ASP A 58 5.45 4.85 13.89
C ASP A 58 6.44 4.61 15.03
N ASN A 59 6.98 5.71 15.57
CA ASN A 59 8.06 5.73 16.54
C ASN A 59 7.94 6.96 17.46
N ALA A 60 8.38 6.86 18.72
CA ALA A 60 8.40 7.99 19.65
C ALA A 60 9.74 8.12 20.37
N HIS A 61 10.25 9.35 20.50
CA HIS A 61 11.44 9.63 21.32
C HIS A 61 11.06 10.53 22.50
N LEU A 62 11.50 10.15 23.70
CA LEU A 62 11.46 10.99 24.90
C LEU A 62 12.73 11.84 24.94
N LEU A 63 12.58 13.17 24.94
CA LEU A 63 13.67 14.10 25.21
C LEU A 63 13.65 14.48 26.69
N THR A 64 14.77 14.29 27.40
CA THR A 64 14.85 14.53 28.85
C THR A 64 16.06 15.37 29.24
N ALA A 65 15.89 16.23 30.25
CA ALA A 65 16.98 16.98 30.88
C ALA A 65 17.66 16.21 32.02
N ILE A 66 17.16 15.02 32.39
CA ILE A 66 17.79 14.16 33.39
C ILE A 66 19.10 13.64 32.86
N ASP A 67 20.14 13.74 33.69
CA ASP A 67 21.45 13.15 33.43
C ASP A 67 21.39 11.64 33.59
N LEU A 68 21.67 10.90 32.52
CA LEU A 68 21.64 9.45 32.50
C LEU A 68 22.96 8.90 33.05
N ASN A 69 22.89 7.72 33.68
CA ASN A 69 24.04 7.13 34.35
C ASN A 69 25.19 6.81 33.37
N GLY A 70 26.40 7.15 33.79
CA GLY A 70 27.63 6.86 33.05
C GLY A 70 27.79 7.76 31.82
N PRO A 71 28.36 7.27 30.71
CA PRO A 71 28.53 8.04 29.49
C PRO A 71 27.30 8.02 28.57
N THR A 72 26.18 7.48 29.03
CA THR A 72 24.97 7.29 28.22
C THR A 72 24.30 8.63 27.97
N ILE A 73 24.03 8.97 26.72
CA ILE A 73 23.29 10.20 26.33
C ILE A 73 22.02 9.88 25.53
N GLY A 74 21.78 8.60 25.25
CA GLY A 74 20.61 8.09 24.56
C GLY A 74 20.53 6.57 24.71
N ILE A 75 19.33 6.02 24.55
CA ILE A 75 19.11 4.58 24.50
C ILE A 75 17.86 4.24 23.68
N ALA A 76 17.89 3.12 22.96
CA ALA A 76 16.79 2.60 22.17
C ALA A 76 16.84 1.07 22.06
N HIS A 77 15.72 0.45 21.71
CA HIS A 77 15.67 -0.99 21.44
C HIS A 77 16.13 -1.33 20.02
N VAL A 78 16.85 -2.45 19.85
CA VAL A 78 17.37 -2.97 18.56
C VAL A 78 16.84 -4.38 18.27
N PRO A 79 16.46 -4.70 17.02
CA PRO A 79 15.64 -3.87 16.14
C PRO A 79 14.21 -3.78 16.68
N SER A 80 13.50 -2.68 16.42
CA SER A 80 12.20 -2.46 17.09
C SER A 80 11.23 -1.50 16.40
N MET A 81 11.57 -0.92 15.25
CA MET A 81 10.68 -0.03 14.50
C MET A 81 9.29 -0.68 14.29
N CYS A 82 8.23 0.11 14.42
CA CYS A 82 6.81 -0.31 14.40
C CYS A 82 6.30 -1.16 15.58
N GLN A 83 7.14 -1.68 16.48
CA GLN A 83 6.67 -2.46 17.64
C GLN A 83 6.01 -1.55 18.68
N ALA A 84 4.84 -1.93 19.18
CA ALA A 84 4.01 -1.09 20.05
C ALA A 84 4.76 -0.56 21.30
N THR A 85 5.44 -1.44 22.03
CA THR A 85 6.20 -1.08 23.25
C THR A 85 7.66 -0.77 23.00
N ARG A 86 8.22 -1.14 21.85
CA ARG A 86 9.67 -1.11 21.62
C ARG A 86 10.13 -0.10 20.57
N SER A 87 9.23 0.42 19.74
CA SER A 87 9.55 1.50 18.79
C SER A 87 9.62 2.84 19.52
N VAL A 88 10.60 2.92 20.42
CA VAL A 88 10.89 4.06 21.27
C VAL A 88 12.38 4.26 21.45
N GLY A 89 12.75 5.51 21.75
CA GLY A 89 14.06 5.88 22.26
C GLY A 89 13.96 6.94 23.35
N VAL A 90 15.00 7.04 24.18
CA VAL A 90 15.19 8.14 25.15
C VAL A 90 16.46 8.87 24.76
N VAL A 91 16.41 10.20 24.71
CA VAL A 91 17.52 11.08 24.33
C VAL A 91 17.69 12.12 25.43
N GLN A 92 18.91 12.23 25.96
CA GLN A 92 19.26 13.31 26.88
C GLN A 92 19.50 14.61 26.11
N ASP A 93 19.00 15.73 26.61
CA ASP A 93 19.33 17.07 26.13
C ASP A 93 20.72 17.48 26.66
N HIS A 94 21.75 16.79 26.17
CA HIS A 94 23.12 16.83 26.71
C HIS A 94 23.96 18.03 26.24
N SER A 95 23.45 18.83 25.30
CA SER A 95 24.22 19.89 24.67
C SER A 95 23.35 21.06 24.22
N PRO A 96 23.82 22.32 24.38
CA PRO A 96 23.14 23.48 23.80
C PRO A 96 23.19 23.48 22.27
N THR A 97 24.03 22.63 21.66
CA THR A 97 24.11 22.48 20.21
C THR A 97 23.02 21.51 19.74
N VAL A 98 21.94 22.06 19.19
CA VAL A 98 20.78 21.28 18.69
C VAL A 98 21.19 20.14 17.73
N ARG A 99 22.22 20.35 16.90
CA ARG A 99 22.73 19.31 16.00
C ARG A 99 23.32 18.10 16.75
N ALA A 100 23.98 18.31 17.88
CA ALA A 100 24.53 17.21 18.68
C ALA A 100 23.41 16.33 19.27
N VAL A 101 22.34 16.94 19.78
CA VAL A 101 21.16 16.22 20.29
C VAL A 101 20.38 15.54 19.15
N ALA A 102 20.26 16.20 17.99
CA ALA A 102 19.65 15.61 16.80
C ALA A 102 20.42 14.37 16.31
N VAL A 103 21.75 14.39 16.34
CA VAL A 103 22.58 13.23 16.00
C VAL A 103 22.35 12.09 16.98
N THR A 104 22.22 12.37 18.28
CA THR A 104 21.86 11.34 19.27
C THR A 104 20.47 10.76 18.98
N MET A 105 19.48 11.59 18.65
CA MET A 105 18.17 11.10 18.23
C MET A 105 18.24 10.23 16.97
N ALA A 106 19.04 10.63 15.98
CA ALA A 106 19.25 9.84 14.76
C ALA A 106 19.97 8.52 15.05
N HIS A 107 20.91 8.51 16.01
CA HIS A 107 21.59 7.29 16.47
C HIS A 107 20.59 6.32 17.10
N GLU A 108 19.76 6.80 18.04
CA GLU A 108 18.77 5.96 18.72
C GLU A 108 17.67 5.45 17.77
N MET A 109 17.24 6.27 16.81
CA MET A 109 16.31 5.82 15.77
C MET A 109 16.97 4.81 14.81
N GLY A 110 18.29 4.90 14.62
CA GLY A 110 19.10 3.94 13.86
C GLY A 110 19.07 2.56 14.51
N HIS A 111 19.21 2.51 15.84
CA HIS A 111 19.01 1.31 16.65
C HIS A 111 17.60 0.72 16.46
N ASN A 112 16.54 1.54 16.48
CA ASN A 112 15.19 1.07 16.20
C ASN A 112 15.05 0.46 14.79
N LEU A 113 15.76 1.02 13.81
CA LEU A 113 15.86 0.54 12.42
C LEU A 113 16.88 -0.60 12.23
N GLY A 114 17.35 -1.21 13.33
CA GLY A 114 18.18 -2.41 13.32
C GLY A 114 19.66 -2.19 13.06
N MET A 115 20.15 -0.94 13.12
CA MET A 115 21.56 -0.64 12.97
C MET A 115 22.30 -0.87 14.28
N SER A 116 23.37 -1.66 14.25
CA SER A 116 24.30 -1.80 15.38
C SER A 116 25.39 -0.73 15.35
N HIS A 117 26.13 -0.59 16.45
CA HIS A 117 27.29 0.31 16.49
C HIS A 117 28.35 -0.04 15.44
N ASP A 118 29.02 0.99 14.93
CA ASP A 118 30.12 0.86 13.99
C ASP A 118 31.37 0.25 14.66
N GLY A 119 31.94 -0.76 13.99
CA GLY A 119 33.25 -1.32 14.31
C GLY A 119 34.38 -0.70 13.48
N ASN A 120 35.62 -1.09 13.74
CA ASN A 120 36.81 -0.52 13.08
C ASN A 120 36.85 -0.67 11.54
N HIS A 121 36.02 -1.54 10.96
CA HIS A 121 35.95 -1.77 9.52
C HIS A 121 34.88 -0.92 8.81
N CYS A 122 34.05 -0.21 9.57
CA CYS A 122 32.95 0.58 9.06
C CYS A 122 33.44 1.99 8.68
N ASN A 123 32.97 2.52 7.55
CA ASN A 123 33.41 3.78 7.01
C ASN A 123 32.23 4.62 6.49
N CYS A 124 32.27 5.92 6.75
CA CYS A 124 31.33 6.92 6.24
C CYS A 124 32.01 8.06 5.48
N GLY A 125 33.32 7.96 5.20
CA GLY A 125 34.08 9.02 4.53
C GLY A 125 34.37 10.25 5.40
N ALA A 126 34.18 10.13 6.72
CA ALA A 126 34.38 11.18 7.71
C ALA A 126 35.07 10.63 8.97
N ASN A 127 35.48 11.52 9.88
CA ASN A 127 36.17 11.16 11.13
C ASN A 127 35.29 10.39 12.13
N SER A 128 33.97 10.49 12.00
CA SER A 128 32.99 9.78 12.84
C SER A 128 31.71 9.58 12.04
N CYS A 129 31.01 8.50 12.33
CA CYS A 129 29.74 8.15 11.71
C CYS A 129 28.61 8.23 12.75
N ILE A 130 27.36 8.32 12.29
CA ILE A 130 26.18 8.45 13.19
C ILE A 130 26.11 7.29 14.20
N MET A 131 26.38 6.05 13.76
CA MET A 131 26.31 4.85 14.62
C MET A 131 27.62 4.55 15.38
N ALA A 132 28.54 5.50 15.48
CA ALA A 132 29.70 5.34 16.36
C ALA A 132 29.25 5.21 17.82
N ALA A 133 29.85 4.29 18.58
CA ALA A 133 29.49 4.04 19.98
C ALA A 133 29.76 5.22 20.94
N VAL A 134 30.49 6.25 20.47
CA VAL A 134 30.81 7.46 21.23
C VAL A 134 30.61 8.66 20.32
N LEU A 135 29.82 9.63 20.78
CA LEU A 135 29.62 10.90 20.07
C LEU A 135 30.93 11.69 20.04
N ARG A 136 31.32 12.17 18.85
CA ARG A 136 32.53 12.99 18.63
C ARG A 136 32.15 14.41 18.20
N ASN A 137 33.11 15.33 18.41
CA ASN A 137 33.04 16.70 17.90
C ASN A 137 34.01 16.87 16.71
N PRO A 138 33.59 17.47 15.58
CA PRO A 138 32.21 17.90 15.27
C PRO A 138 31.24 16.70 15.16
N ALA A 139 29.94 16.96 15.39
CA ALA A 139 28.91 15.93 15.34
C ALA A 139 28.85 15.28 13.94
N PRO A 140 28.78 13.94 13.85
CA PRO A 140 28.78 13.23 12.58
C PRO A 140 27.52 13.53 11.74
N GLU A 141 27.65 13.39 10.42
CA GLU A 141 26.57 13.69 9.47
C GLU A 141 26.10 12.46 8.69
N TYR A 142 26.95 11.44 8.59
CA TYR A 142 26.77 10.32 7.66
C TYR A 142 26.68 8.99 8.40
N PHE A 143 25.74 8.15 7.96
CA PHE A 143 25.74 6.73 8.27
C PHE A 143 26.89 6.01 7.55
N SER A 144 27.47 5.01 8.21
CA SER A 144 28.50 4.15 7.63
C SER A 144 27.94 3.20 6.57
N ASP A 145 28.83 2.61 5.78
CA ASP A 145 28.54 1.44 4.94
C ASP A 145 27.95 0.26 5.73
N CYS A 146 28.45 -0.01 6.94
CA CYS A 146 27.90 -1.01 7.84
C CYS A 146 26.45 -0.70 8.23
N SER A 147 26.15 0.55 8.60
CA SER A 147 24.81 1.01 8.98
C SER A 147 23.81 0.76 7.84
N ARG A 148 24.20 1.06 6.59
CA ARG A 148 23.38 0.79 5.39
C ARG A 148 23.07 -0.70 5.24
N ARG A 149 24.08 -1.57 5.45
CA ARG A 149 23.91 -3.03 5.38
C ARG A 149 23.01 -3.55 6.49
N TYR A 150 23.15 -3.05 7.72
CA TYR A 150 22.27 -3.43 8.83
C TYR A 150 20.82 -3.04 8.55
N TYR A 151 20.60 -1.83 8.05
CA TYR A 151 19.26 -1.38 7.67
C TYR A 151 18.64 -2.20 6.53
N GLN A 152 19.41 -2.54 5.50
CA GLN A 152 18.94 -3.43 4.42
C GLN A 152 18.55 -4.82 4.95
N ASN A 153 19.35 -5.39 5.86
CA ASN A 153 19.02 -6.64 6.53
C ASN A 153 17.75 -6.52 7.37
N PHE A 154 17.56 -5.40 8.07
CA PHE A 154 16.34 -5.12 8.83
C PHE A 154 15.11 -5.09 7.92
N LEU A 155 15.15 -4.35 6.80
CA LEU A 155 14.05 -4.30 5.83
C LEU A 155 13.72 -5.68 5.26
N THR A 156 14.73 -6.48 4.94
CA THR A 156 14.54 -7.81 4.35
C THR A 156 13.94 -8.82 5.34
N ASN A 157 14.36 -8.76 6.60
CA ASN A 157 13.97 -9.76 7.60
C ASN A 157 12.69 -9.40 8.38
N TYR A 158 12.41 -8.11 8.57
CA TYR A 158 11.31 -7.65 9.44
C TYR A 158 10.13 -6.99 8.70
N ILE A 159 10.33 -6.51 7.46
CA ILE A 159 9.32 -5.84 6.62
C ILE A 159 8.37 -4.93 7.44
N PRO A 160 8.87 -3.78 7.94
CA PRO A 160 8.12 -2.91 8.84
C PRO A 160 6.98 -2.16 8.12
N ASP A 161 5.79 -2.74 8.09
CA ASP A 161 4.61 -2.21 7.37
C ASP A 161 4.25 -0.77 7.73
N CYS A 162 4.48 -0.32 8.98
CA CYS A 162 4.07 1.02 9.41
C CYS A 162 4.81 2.13 8.65
N THR A 163 6.08 1.90 8.29
CA THR A 163 6.94 2.91 7.64
C THR A 163 6.65 3.12 6.15
N LEU A 164 5.76 2.31 5.56
CA LEU A 164 5.34 2.44 4.16
C LEU A 164 4.25 3.51 3.97
N ILE A 165 3.62 3.94 5.07
CA ILE A 165 2.50 4.86 5.04
C ILE A 165 3.03 6.28 5.15
N ARG A 166 2.95 7.03 4.06
CA ARG A 166 3.29 8.45 4.06
C ARG A 166 2.27 9.22 4.91
N PRO A 167 2.69 10.07 5.87
CA PRO A 167 1.77 10.91 6.62
C PRO A 167 1.06 11.91 5.70
N SER A 168 -0.17 12.29 6.03
CA SER A 168 -0.83 13.41 5.35
C SER A 168 -0.09 14.70 5.66
N LYS A 169 -0.11 15.67 4.73
CA LYS A 169 0.43 17.01 4.96
C LYS A 169 -0.20 17.71 6.18
N THR A 170 -1.45 17.35 6.52
CA THR A 170 -2.19 17.84 7.69
C THR A 170 -1.77 17.19 9.01
N ASP A 171 -1.09 16.04 8.97
CA ASP A 171 -0.63 15.33 10.16
C ASP A 171 0.73 15.84 10.65
N ILE A 172 1.50 16.48 9.76
CA ILE A 172 2.81 17.04 10.05
C ILE A 172 2.64 18.33 10.84
N VAL A 173 3.17 18.35 12.06
CA VAL A 173 3.05 19.50 12.98
C VAL A 173 4.28 20.41 12.98
N SER A 174 5.34 20.04 12.26
CA SER A 174 6.47 20.93 12.04
C SER A 174 6.09 22.08 11.12
N PRO A 175 6.71 23.26 11.27
CA PRO A 175 6.64 24.30 10.25
C PRO A 175 7.20 23.77 8.92
N GLN A 176 6.58 24.18 7.80
CA GLN A 176 6.99 23.81 6.44
C GLN A 176 8.48 24.11 6.19
N VAL A 177 9.18 23.20 5.52
CA VAL A 177 10.56 23.39 5.06
C VAL A 177 10.72 22.86 3.65
N CYS A 178 10.59 23.76 2.68
CA CYS A 178 10.77 23.41 1.27
C CYS A 178 12.14 22.78 0.98
N GLY A 179 12.11 21.62 0.34
CA GLY A 179 13.29 20.86 -0.08
C GLY A 179 13.72 19.79 0.91
N ASN A 180 12.91 19.52 1.95
CA ASN A 180 13.14 18.45 2.92
C ASN A 180 12.58 17.09 2.43
N GLY A 181 11.86 17.09 1.30
CA GLY A 181 11.28 15.91 0.68
C GLY A 181 10.04 15.36 1.40
N LEU A 182 9.38 16.18 2.21
CA LEU A 182 8.07 15.93 2.81
C LEU A 182 7.09 16.92 2.18
N LEU A 183 5.91 16.45 1.76
CA LEU A 183 4.87 17.35 1.29
C LEU A 183 4.13 17.93 2.51
N GLU A 184 4.38 19.20 2.81
CA GLU A 184 3.80 19.89 3.98
C GLU A 184 2.65 20.83 3.57
N GLU A 185 1.88 21.34 4.55
CA GLU A 185 0.87 22.37 4.25
C GLU A 185 1.53 23.62 3.66
N GLY A 186 0.97 24.16 2.57
CA GLY A 186 1.48 25.32 1.85
C GLY A 186 2.29 24.99 0.59
N GLU A 187 2.78 23.76 0.49
CA GLU A 187 3.52 23.24 -0.67
C GLU A 187 2.58 22.55 -1.66
N GLU A 188 2.94 22.60 -2.95
CA GLU A 188 2.26 21.83 -3.99
C GLU A 188 3.03 20.57 -4.34
N CYS A 189 4.35 20.59 -4.13
CA CYS A 189 5.26 19.46 -4.33
C CYS A 189 6.53 19.67 -3.50
N ASP A 190 7.21 18.58 -3.11
CA ASP A 190 8.57 18.63 -2.57
C ASP A 190 9.35 17.41 -3.07
N CYS A 191 10.41 17.66 -3.83
CA CYS A 191 11.30 16.64 -4.40
C CYS A 191 12.72 16.68 -3.80
N GLY A 192 12.89 17.36 -2.67
CA GLY A 192 14.17 17.66 -2.06
C GLY A 192 14.83 18.92 -2.61
N SER A 193 16.07 19.17 -2.21
CA SER A 193 16.85 20.31 -2.69
C SER A 193 17.02 20.34 -4.22
N PRO A 194 17.25 21.52 -4.83
CA PRO A 194 17.53 21.64 -6.27
C PRO A 194 18.67 20.76 -6.80
N ALA A 195 19.65 20.42 -5.97
CA ALA A 195 20.76 19.55 -6.35
C ALA A 195 20.35 18.07 -6.53
N ASN A 196 19.28 17.63 -5.87
CA ASN A 196 18.88 16.22 -5.79
C ASN A 196 17.49 15.95 -6.38
N CYS A 197 16.71 16.99 -6.69
CA CYS A 197 15.37 16.84 -7.23
C CYS A 197 15.41 16.17 -8.62
N GLN A 198 14.75 15.02 -8.72
CA GLN A 198 14.57 14.28 -9.99
C GLN A 198 13.14 14.39 -10.53
N TYR A 199 12.24 15.07 -9.81
CA TYR A 199 10.85 15.20 -10.22
C TYR A 199 10.67 16.44 -11.08
N PRO A 200 10.54 16.30 -12.42
CA PRO A 200 10.67 17.43 -13.36
C PRO A 200 9.53 18.45 -13.26
N CYS A 201 8.47 18.11 -12.54
CA CYS A 201 7.24 18.87 -12.44
C CYS A 201 7.29 19.88 -11.29
N CYS A 202 8.22 19.66 -10.36
CA CYS A 202 8.36 20.45 -9.16
C CYS A 202 9.51 21.42 -9.28
N ASP A 203 9.23 22.69 -9.07
CA ASP A 203 10.27 23.67 -8.80
C ASP A 203 10.80 23.44 -7.39
N ALA A 204 11.90 22.71 -7.30
CA ALA A 204 12.56 22.37 -6.04
C ALA A 204 12.96 23.60 -5.18
N ALA A 205 13.11 24.78 -5.78
CA ALA A 205 13.47 25.98 -5.04
C ALA A 205 12.26 26.65 -4.37
N SER A 206 11.06 26.47 -4.91
CA SER A 206 9.83 27.10 -4.42
C SER A 206 8.80 26.12 -3.87
N CYS A 207 8.99 24.81 -4.06
CA CYS A 207 8.04 23.75 -3.71
C CYS A 207 6.66 23.96 -4.33
N LYS A 208 6.69 24.47 -5.56
CA LYS A 208 5.53 24.72 -6.41
C LYS A 208 5.60 23.88 -7.66
N LEU A 209 4.44 23.45 -8.14
CA LEU A 209 4.38 22.86 -9.46
C LEU A 209 4.72 23.94 -10.48
N HIS A 210 5.46 23.57 -11.52
CA HIS A 210 5.68 24.50 -12.60
C HIS A 210 4.36 24.84 -13.28
N SER A 211 4.22 26.09 -13.76
CA SER A 211 2.98 26.57 -14.40
C SER A 211 2.57 25.80 -15.66
N TRP A 212 3.47 24.95 -16.19
CA TRP A 212 3.24 24.14 -17.37
C TRP A 212 2.78 22.72 -17.07
N VAL A 213 2.72 22.31 -15.79
CA VAL A 213 2.22 21.01 -15.37
C VAL A 213 0.75 20.88 -15.75
N GLU A 214 0.43 19.81 -16.48
CA GLU A 214 -0.92 19.53 -16.98
C GLU A 214 -1.60 18.40 -16.19
N CYS A 215 -0.79 17.51 -15.59
CA CYS A 215 -1.25 16.37 -14.82
C CYS A 215 -0.20 15.92 -13.80
N GLU A 216 -0.63 15.19 -12.78
CA GLU A 216 0.26 14.59 -11.77
C GLU A 216 0.16 13.06 -11.75
N PHE A 217 -1.04 12.52 -11.99
CA PHE A 217 -1.38 11.10 -11.97
C PHE A 217 -2.31 10.74 -13.14
N GLY A 218 -2.46 9.44 -13.40
CA GLY A 218 -3.32 8.90 -14.46
C GLY A 218 -2.52 8.18 -15.55
N GLN A 219 -3.15 7.21 -16.22
CA GLN A 219 -2.49 6.35 -17.23
C GLN A 219 -2.05 7.15 -18.47
N CYS A 220 -2.67 8.31 -18.71
CA CYS A 220 -2.34 9.26 -19.76
C CYS A 220 -1.50 10.45 -19.27
N CYS A 221 -0.91 10.36 -18.08
CA CYS A 221 0.06 11.33 -17.61
C CYS A 221 1.49 10.80 -17.78
N ASP A 222 2.39 11.62 -18.32
CA ASP A 222 3.80 11.29 -18.44
C ASP A 222 4.65 12.54 -18.24
N GLN A 223 5.59 12.48 -17.30
CA GLN A 223 6.43 13.63 -16.94
C GLN A 223 5.61 14.94 -16.76
N CYS A 224 4.42 14.80 -16.18
CA CYS A 224 3.47 15.88 -15.90
C CYS A 224 2.89 16.62 -17.10
N ARG A 225 2.91 15.95 -18.26
CA ARG A 225 2.21 16.32 -19.48
C ARG A 225 1.21 15.25 -19.86
N PHE A 226 0.16 15.64 -20.56
CA PHE A 226 -0.69 14.64 -21.18
C PHE A 226 0.10 13.86 -22.24
N LYS A 227 -0.02 12.53 -22.21
CA LYS A 227 0.50 11.68 -23.28
C LYS A 227 -0.14 12.09 -24.61
N PRO A 228 0.59 12.06 -25.73
CA PRO A 228 0.07 12.43 -27.04
C PRO A 228 -1.22 11.69 -27.38
N ALA A 229 -2.13 12.38 -28.10
CA ALA A 229 -3.36 11.77 -28.58
C ALA A 229 -3.03 10.51 -29.40
N GLY A 230 -3.72 9.39 -29.11
CA GLY A 230 -3.45 8.10 -29.76
C GLY A 230 -2.41 7.23 -29.04
N THR A 231 -1.86 7.66 -27.90
CA THR A 231 -1.01 6.78 -27.06
C THR A 231 -1.86 5.74 -26.36
N GLU A 232 -1.55 4.46 -26.49
CA GLU A 232 -2.31 3.40 -25.81
C GLU A 232 -2.14 3.54 -24.29
N CYS A 233 -3.27 3.63 -23.58
CA CYS A 233 -3.30 3.69 -22.12
C CYS A 233 -3.89 2.43 -21.49
N ARG A 234 -4.70 1.69 -22.24
CA ARG A 234 -5.17 0.36 -21.87
C ARG A 234 -5.15 -0.56 -23.08
N GLY A 235 -4.38 -1.64 -22.98
CA GLY A 235 -4.35 -2.69 -23.99
C GLY A 235 -5.55 -3.63 -23.91
N ILE A 236 -5.66 -4.48 -24.93
CA ILE A 236 -6.73 -5.48 -25.08
C ILE A 236 -6.53 -6.63 -24.08
N ARG A 237 -7.58 -6.98 -23.33
CA ARG A 237 -7.60 -8.10 -22.37
C ARG A 237 -8.24 -9.38 -22.92
N SER A 238 -9.13 -9.25 -23.89
CA SER A 238 -9.81 -10.38 -24.54
C SER A 238 -10.20 -10.03 -25.98
N GLU A 239 -10.62 -11.01 -26.78
CA GLU A 239 -11.14 -10.75 -28.14
C GLU A 239 -12.47 -9.96 -28.19
N CYS A 240 -13.09 -9.77 -27.02
CA CYS A 240 -14.31 -8.98 -26.79
C CYS A 240 -14.02 -7.56 -26.30
N ASP A 241 -12.75 -7.26 -26.07
CA ASP A 241 -12.28 -5.99 -25.53
C ASP A 241 -11.61 -5.16 -26.64
N LEU A 242 -11.71 -3.84 -26.55
CA LEU A 242 -11.00 -2.92 -27.43
C LEU A 242 -9.84 -2.28 -26.68
N PRO A 243 -8.86 -1.63 -27.33
CA PRO A 243 -7.89 -0.80 -26.63
C PRO A 243 -8.41 0.63 -26.47
N GLU A 244 -7.98 1.33 -25.42
CA GLU A 244 -8.15 2.78 -25.33
C GLU A 244 -6.84 3.53 -25.47
N TYR A 245 -7.01 4.75 -26.00
CA TYR A 245 -5.94 5.66 -26.31
C TYR A 245 -6.18 6.99 -25.63
N CYS A 246 -5.10 7.59 -25.14
CA CYS A 246 -5.10 8.93 -24.58
C CYS A 246 -5.66 9.94 -25.58
N THR A 247 -6.43 10.89 -25.07
CA THR A 247 -7.02 11.97 -25.88
C THR A 247 -6.03 13.10 -26.17
N GLY A 248 -4.90 13.15 -25.46
CA GLY A 248 -3.96 14.27 -25.47
C GLY A 248 -4.43 15.51 -24.69
N GLN A 249 -5.57 15.43 -24.01
CA GLN A 249 -6.19 16.55 -23.29
C GLN A 249 -6.64 16.17 -21.86
N SER A 250 -6.38 14.92 -21.46
CA SER A 250 -6.75 14.38 -20.15
C SER A 250 -5.66 13.41 -19.68
N ALA A 251 -5.46 13.37 -18.36
CA ALA A 251 -4.56 12.43 -17.70
C ALA A 251 -5.19 11.05 -17.50
N GLU A 252 -6.52 11.00 -17.53
CA GLU A 252 -7.29 9.76 -17.42
C GLU A 252 -7.37 9.06 -18.76
N CYS A 253 -7.19 7.73 -18.73
CA CYS A 253 -7.54 6.90 -19.87
C CYS A 253 -9.06 6.97 -20.08
N PRO A 254 -9.55 7.05 -21.33
CA PRO A 254 -10.99 7.00 -21.60
C PRO A 254 -11.66 5.79 -20.94
N THR A 255 -12.98 5.90 -20.73
CA THR A 255 -13.77 4.79 -20.20
C THR A 255 -13.60 3.55 -21.06
N ASP A 256 -13.49 2.41 -20.38
CA ASP A 256 -13.34 1.09 -20.97
C ASP A 256 -14.45 0.81 -21.99
N VAL A 257 -14.08 0.54 -23.25
CA VAL A 257 -15.02 0.23 -24.34
C VAL A 257 -14.80 -1.17 -24.87
N PHE A 258 -15.89 -1.82 -25.24
CA PHE A 258 -15.89 -3.22 -25.63
C PHE A 258 -16.48 -3.42 -27.00
N HIS A 259 -16.22 -4.59 -27.59
CA HIS A 259 -17.05 -5.04 -28.70
C HIS A 259 -18.50 -5.20 -28.24
N LYS A 260 -19.43 -5.00 -29.18
CA LYS A 260 -20.87 -5.15 -28.90
C LYS A 260 -21.15 -6.50 -28.26
N ASP A 261 -21.91 -6.47 -27.17
CA ASP A 261 -22.43 -7.68 -26.54
C ASP A 261 -23.20 -8.54 -27.55
N GLY A 262 -23.00 -9.85 -27.47
CA GLY A 262 -23.55 -10.81 -28.42
C GLY A 262 -22.67 -11.14 -29.63
N LYS A 263 -21.53 -10.46 -29.82
CA LYS A 263 -20.52 -10.87 -30.84
C LYS A 263 -19.98 -12.27 -30.48
N PRO A 264 -19.98 -13.25 -31.41
CA PRO A 264 -19.37 -14.56 -31.16
C PRO A 264 -17.89 -14.46 -30.76
N CYS A 265 -17.48 -15.26 -29.78
CA CYS A 265 -16.10 -15.31 -29.27
C CYS A 265 -15.69 -16.76 -28.98
N LEU A 266 -14.38 -16.97 -28.82
CA LEU A 266 -13.70 -18.24 -28.58
C LEU A 266 -14.11 -19.29 -29.61
N ASN A 267 -14.04 -18.97 -30.91
CA ASN A 267 -14.50 -19.86 -31.98
C ASN A 267 -15.97 -20.29 -31.82
N ASN A 268 -16.84 -19.36 -31.42
CA ASN A 268 -18.29 -19.55 -31.22
C ASN A 268 -18.68 -20.41 -30.00
N TYR A 269 -17.76 -20.62 -29.05
CA TYR A 269 -18.04 -21.23 -27.75
C TYR A 269 -18.76 -20.28 -26.80
N GLY A 270 -18.66 -18.96 -27.02
CA GLY A 270 -19.33 -17.95 -26.22
C GLY A 270 -19.78 -16.75 -27.04
N TYR A 271 -20.37 -15.78 -26.34
CA TYR A 271 -20.71 -14.47 -26.88
C TYR A 271 -20.11 -13.39 -25.98
N CYS A 272 -19.65 -12.29 -26.58
CA CYS A 272 -19.08 -11.18 -25.85
C CYS A 272 -20.12 -10.61 -24.88
N TYR A 273 -19.68 -10.32 -23.67
CA TYR A 273 -20.47 -9.64 -22.66
C TYR A 273 -19.56 -8.77 -21.80
N ASN A 274 -19.79 -7.46 -21.87
CA ASN A 274 -19.08 -6.44 -21.10
C ASN A 274 -17.54 -6.61 -21.14
N GLY A 275 -17.00 -6.78 -22.35
CA GLY A 275 -15.54 -6.89 -22.59
C GLY A 275 -14.94 -8.28 -22.41
N THR A 276 -15.73 -9.28 -22.02
CA THR A 276 -15.26 -10.65 -21.78
C THR A 276 -16.03 -11.66 -22.65
N CYS A 277 -15.53 -12.90 -22.72
CA CYS A 277 -16.22 -14.02 -23.34
C CYS A 277 -16.58 -15.05 -22.26
N PRO A 278 -17.67 -14.86 -21.50
CA PRO A 278 -18.04 -15.77 -20.42
C PRO A 278 -18.47 -17.13 -20.98
N ILE A 279 -17.77 -18.18 -20.54
CA ILE A 279 -18.12 -19.57 -20.83
C ILE A 279 -18.09 -20.41 -19.55
N MET A 280 -19.02 -21.35 -19.42
CA MET A 280 -19.11 -22.24 -18.25
C MET A 280 -17.80 -22.98 -17.97
N GLN A 281 -17.05 -23.33 -19.01
CA GLN A 281 -15.79 -24.06 -18.89
C GLN A 281 -14.72 -23.25 -18.11
N TYR A 282 -14.62 -21.95 -18.38
CA TYR A 282 -13.69 -21.06 -17.67
C TYR A 282 -14.16 -20.76 -16.25
N GLN A 283 -15.47 -20.68 -16.01
CA GLN A 283 -16.01 -20.59 -14.64
C GLN A 283 -15.69 -21.86 -13.83
N CYS A 284 -15.79 -23.05 -14.43
CA CYS A 284 -15.37 -24.29 -13.79
C CYS A 284 -13.86 -24.30 -13.46
N TYR A 285 -13.02 -23.78 -14.36
CA TYR A 285 -11.59 -23.63 -14.07
C TYR A 285 -11.32 -22.68 -12.91
N ALA A 286 -12.03 -21.54 -12.85
CA ALA A 286 -11.90 -20.56 -11.78
C ALA A 286 -12.27 -21.15 -10.41
N HIS A 287 -13.32 -21.96 -10.32
CA HIS A 287 -13.77 -22.53 -9.05
C HIS A 287 -13.03 -23.80 -8.62
N PHE A 288 -12.64 -24.66 -9.58
CA PHE A 288 -12.17 -26.02 -9.28
C PHE A 288 -10.82 -26.39 -9.91
N GLY A 289 -10.16 -25.45 -10.61
CA GLY A 289 -8.86 -25.64 -11.25
C GLY A 289 -8.96 -26.20 -12.67
N GLN A 290 -7.80 -26.27 -13.34
CA GLN A 290 -7.71 -26.56 -14.79
C GLN A 290 -8.26 -27.92 -15.23
N ASN A 291 -8.43 -28.88 -14.32
CA ASN A 291 -8.95 -30.21 -14.62
C ASN A 291 -10.48 -30.29 -14.56
N ALA A 292 -11.16 -29.21 -14.17
CA ALA A 292 -12.61 -29.19 -14.07
C ALA A 292 -13.25 -29.05 -15.44
N VAL A 293 -14.32 -29.78 -15.70
CA VAL A 293 -15.13 -29.64 -16.92
C VAL A 293 -16.56 -29.24 -16.57
N VAL A 294 -17.31 -28.72 -17.54
CA VAL A 294 -18.73 -28.43 -17.34
C VAL A 294 -19.47 -29.74 -17.05
N GLY A 295 -20.34 -29.74 -16.04
CA GLY A 295 -21.12 -30.92 -15.68
C GLY A 295 -22.16 -31.29 -16.74
N GLN A 296 -22.56 -32.56 -16.73
CA GLN A 296 -23.63 -33.06 -17.59
C GLN A 296 -24.95 -32.29 -17.39
N ASP A 297 -25.76 -32.22 -18.45
CA ASP A 297 -27.05 -31.50 -18.43
C ASP A 297 -27.98 -31.95 -17.29
N ALA A 298 -27.94 -33.24 -16.95
CA ALA A 298 -28.70 -33.80 -15.83
C ALA A 298 -28.39 -33.13 -14.48
N CYS A 299 -27.17 -32.61 -14.27
CA CYS A 299 -26.80 -31.88 -13.06
C CYS A 299 -27.60 -30.57 -12.90
N PHE A 300 -27.91 -29.89 -14.01
CA PHE A 300 -28.56 -28.58 -14.00
C PHE A 300 -30.06 -28.67 -13.73
N GLU A 301 -30.67 -29.85 -13.86
CA GLU A 301 -32.10 -30.07 -13.65
C GLU A 301 -32.56 -29.74 -12.22
N ILE A 302 -31.67 -29.84 -11.24
CA ILE A 302 -31.95 -29.48 -9.84
C ILE A 302 -32.23 -27.98 -9.65
N ASN A 303 -31.80 -27.12 -10.59
CA ASN A 303 -32.08 -25.69 -10.54
C ASN A 303 -33.59 -25.35 -10.65
N LYS A 304 -34.43 -26.33 -11.03
CA LYS A 304 -35.90 -26.21 -11.03
C LYS A 304 -36.51 -26.31 -9.63
N GLU A 305 -35.76 -26.74 -8.61
CA GLU A 305 -36.30 -26.87 -7.26
C GLU A 305 -36.57 -25.52 -6.58
N GLY A 306 -35.77 -24.49 -6.89
CA GLY A 306 -35.90 -23.16 -6.30
C GLY A 306 -35.61 -23.15 -4.81
N LYS A 307 -34.65 -23.96 -4.34
CA LYS A 307 -34.32 -24.15 -2.92
C LYS A 307 -32.82 -24.14 -2.70
N GLY A 308 -32.39 -23.63 -1.54
CA GLY A 308 -30.97 -23.55 -1.18
C GLY A 308 -30.18 -22.80 -2.24
N ASP A 309 -29.14 -23.43 -2.79
CA ASP A 309 -28.27 -22.89 -3.83
C ASP A 309 -28.79 -23.13 -5.26
N PHE A 310 -29.90 -23.85 -5.42
CA PHE A 310 -30.44 -24.34 -6.70
C PHE A 310 -31.65 -23.53 -7.15
N TYR A 311 -31.39 -22.41 -7.80
CA TYR A 311 -32.39 -21.48 -8.32
C TYR A 311 -31.82 -20.75 -9.56
N CYS A 312 -32.63 -19.90 -10.22
CA CYS A 312 -32.18 -19.08 -11.35
C CYS A 312 -31.92 -17.63 -10.96
N ARG A 313 -32.78 -17.05 -10.13
CA ARG A 313 -32.65 -15.69 -9.63
C ARG A 313 -33.31 -15.55 -8.26
N LYS A 314 -33.03 -14.46 -7.57
CA LYS A 314 -33.71 -14.07 -6.33
C LYS A 314 -34.55 -12.81 -6.57
N GLU A 315 -35.76 -12.80 -6.04
CA GLU A 315 -36.61 -11.61 -5.98
C GLU A 315 -36.96 -11.34 -4.51
N ASN A 316 -36.48 -10.22 -3.95
CA ASN A 316 -36.59 -9.90 -2.52
C ASN A 316 -36.09 -11.05 -1.61
N ASP A 317 -34.89 -11.57 -1.91
CA ASP A 317 -34.27 -12.74 -1.24
C ASP A 317 -35.02 -14.06 -1.36
N VAL A 318 -36.12 -14.11 -2.12
CA VAL A 318 -36.84 -15.36 -2.40
C VAL A 318 -36.24 -16.04 -3.64
N PRO A 319 -35.70 -17.27 -3.52
CA PRO A 319 -35.18 -18.01 -4.66
C PRO A 319 -36.31 -18.40 -5.62
N ILE A 320 -36.15 -18.05 -6.89
CA ILE A 320 -37.09 -18.37 -7.96
C ILE A 320 -36.56 -19.59 -8.73
N PRO A 321 -37.34 -20.68 -8.86
CA PRO A 321 -36.94 -21.87 -9.61
C PRO A 321 -36.75 -21.52 -11.10
N CYS A 322 -35.84 -22.23 -11.76
CA CYS A 322 -35.66 -22.12 -13.20
C CYS A 322 -36.85 -22.72 -13.97
N ALA A 323 -37.20 -22.13 -15.12
CA ALA A 323 -37.96 -22.82 -16.16
C ALA A 323 -37.08 -23.90 -16.83
N GLN A 324 -37.68 -24.81 -17.60
CA GLN A 324 -36.93 -25.90 -18.22
C GLN A 324 -35.84 -25.38 -19.18
N GLU A 325 -36.15 -24.33 -19.91
CA GLU A 325 -35.25 -23.64 -20.84
C GLU A 325 -34.15 -22.84 -20.13
N ASP A 326 -34.32 -22.52 -18.84
CA ASP A 326 -33.44 -21.63 -18.09
C ASP A 326 -32.46 -22.38 -17.16
N VAL A 327 -32.55 -23.71 -17.07
CA VAL A 327 -31.77 -24.51 -16.11
C VAL A 327 -30.26 -24.30 -16.18
N LYS A 328 -29.75 -23.93 -17.37
CA LYS A 328 -28.36 -23.59 -17.66
C LYS A 328 -27.94 -22.18 -17.21
N CYS A 329 -28.84 -21.39 -16.66
CA CYS A 329 -28.59 -20.03 -16.17
C CYS A 329 -28.79 -19.89 -14.66
N GLY A 330 -28.95 -21.01 -13.95
CA GLY A 330 -28.97 -21.08 -12.49
C GLY A 330 -27.59 -21.37 -11.90
N ARG A 331 -27.54 -22.30 -10.93
CA ARG A 331 -26.28 -22.81 -10.36
C ARG A 331 -25.41 -23.44 -11.44
N LEU A 332 -24.12 -23.09 -11.45
CA LEU A 332 -23.12 -23.77 -12.27
C LEU A 332 -22.79 -25.14 -11.68
N PHE A 333 -22.74 -26.15 -12.55
CA PHE A 333 -22.25 -27.48 -12.21
C PHE A 333 -21.02 -27.84 -13.04
N CYS A 334 -20.04 -28.41 -12.36
CA CYS A 334 -18.77 -28.85 -12.91
C CYS A 334 -18.49 -30.30 -12.51
N GLU A 335 -17.57 -30.95 -13.21
CA GLU A 335 -17.07 -32.29 -12.92
C GLU A 335 -15.56 -32.24 -12.69
N THR A 336 -15.10 -32.91 -11.65
CA THR A 336 -13.69 -33.14 -11.35
C THR A 336 -13.56 -34.57 -10.91
N GLU A 337 -12.77 -35.43 -11.57
CA GLU A 337 -12.66 -36.84 -11.15
C GLU A 337 -12.28 -36.95 -9.66
N PRO A 338 -13.02 -37.72 -8.83
CA PRO A 338 -14.16 -38.61 -9.15
C PRO A 338 -15.57 -38.00 -8.93
N ASN A 339 -15.67 -36.72 -8.60
CA ASN A 339 -16.91 -36.03 -8.23
C ASN A 339 -17.71 -35.54 -9.44
N MET A 340 -18.94 -36.03 -9.56
CA MET A 340 -19.94 -35.55 -10.55
C MET A 340 -20.82 -34.44 -9.95
N CYS A 341 -21.33 -33.53 -10.81
CA CYS A 341 -22.24 -32.44 -10.42
C CYS A 341 -21.74 -31.60 -9.22
N ARG A 342 -20.46 -31.25 -9.19
CA ARG A 342 -19.87 -30.38 -8.18
C ARG A 342 -20.29 -28.93 -8.43
N TYR A 343 -20.61 -28.19 -7.38
CA TYR A 343 -21.01 -26.78 -7.47
C TYR A 343 -20.33 -25.94 -6.38
N PRO A 344 -20.12 -24.63 -6.58
CA PRO A 344 -19.57 -23.75 -5.56
C PRO A 344 -20.66 -23.42 -4.52
N TYR A 345 -20.34 -23.47 -3.23
CA TYR A 345 -21.28 -23.18 -2.15
C TYR A 345 -21.52 -21.68 -1.98
N GLY A 346 -22.77 -21.30 -1.66
CA GLY A 346 -23.16 -19.90 -1.41
C GLY A 346 -23.59 -19.12 -2.67
N ASP A 347 -23.71 -17.80 -2.56
CA ASP A 347 -24.17 -16.95 -3.67
C ASP A 347 -23.13 -16.80 -4.80
N GLU A 348 -21.85 -17.09 -4.52
CA GLU A 348 -20.82 -17.25 -5.54
C GLU A 348 -20.99 -18.62 -6.24
N GLY A 349 -20.96 -18.67 -7.57
CA GLY A 349 -21.09 -19.91 -8.34
C GLY A 349 -22.38 -20.10 -9.14
N MET A 350 -23.21 -19.07 -9.23
CA MET A 350 -24.22 -18.97 -10.29
C MET A 350 -23.53 -18.84 -11.66
N VAL A 351 -24.18 -19.27 -12.73
CA VAL A 351 -23.65 -19.06 -14.08
C VAL A 351 -23.60 -17.56 -14.38
N ASP A 352 -22.43 -17.07 -14.81
CA ASP A 352 -22.25 -15.63 -15.03
C ASP A 352 -23.20 -15.09 -16.12
N PRO A 353 -23.69 -13.84 -15.98
CA PRO A 353 -24.42 -13.19 -17.05
C PRO A 353 -23.61 -13.13 -18.36
N GLY A 354 -24.30 -13.23 -19.50
CA GLY A 354 -23.70 -13.30 -20.83
C GLY A 354 -23.19 -14.69 -21.23
N THR A 355 -23.14 -15.66 -20.30
CA THR A 355 -22.68 -17.03 -20.62
C THR A 355 -23.59 -17.68 -21.65
N LYS A 356 -22.99 -18.32 -22.66
CA LYS A 356 -23.74 -19.12 -23.65
C LYS A 356 -24.42 -20.32 -22.98
N CYS A 357 -25.75 -20.37 -23.02
CA CYS A 357 -26.55 -21.46 -22.47
C CYS A 357 -27.09 -22.42 -23.54
N GLU A 358 -27.25 -21.94 -24.78
CA GLU A 358 -27.62 -22.72 -25.95
C GLU A 358 -27.06 -22.03 -27.21
N ASP A 359 -27.20 -22.64 -28.39
CA ASP A 359 -26.85 -21.94 -29.62
C ASP A 359 -27.72 -20.68 -29.78
N LYS A 360 -27.07 -19.56 -30.14
CA LYS A 360 -27.65 -18.20 -30.19
C LYS A 360 -28.35 -17.71 -28.92
N LYS A 361 -28.10 -18.30 -27.75
CA LYS A 361 -28.68 -17.86 -26.48
C LYS A 361 -27.65 -17.61 -25.39
N VAL A 362 -27.96 -16.67 -24.51
CA VAL A 362 -27.13 -16.25 -23.38
C VAL A 362 -27.93 -16.13 -22.09
N CYS A 363 -27.26 -16.29 -20.96
CA CYS A 363 -27.86 -16.11 -19.64
C CYS A 363 -27.94 -14.64 -19.26
N ILE A 364 -29.15 -14.12 -19.04
CA ILE A 364 -29.37 -12.75 -18.50
C ILE A 364 -30.40 -12.85 -17.38
N ASN A 365 -30.04 -12.37 -16.18
CA ASN A 365 -30.91 -12.40 -14.99
C ASN A 365 -31.55 -13.78 -14.72
N GLY A 366 -30.76 -14.84 -14.87
CA GLY A 366 -31.21 -16.23 -14.67
C GLY A 366 -32.14 -16.77 -15.76
N LYS A 367 -32.13 -16.18 -16.97
CA LYS A 367 -32.91 -16.67 -18.11
C LYS A 367 -32.02 -16.92 -19.33
N CYS A 368 -32.30 -17.98 -20.08
CA CYS A 368 -31.61 -18.32 -21.31
C CYS A 368 -32.34 -17.70 -22.52
N ILE A 369 -31.91 -16.51 -22.93
CA ILE A 369 -32.61 -15.69 -23.93
C ILE A 369 -31.82 -15.56 -25.23
N ASP A 370 -32.51 -15.27 -26.34
CA ASP A 370 -31.88 -15.08 -27.65
C ASP A 370 -30.95 -13.87 -27.63
N VAL A 371 -29.72 -14.07 -28.09
CA VAL A 371 -28.63 -13.09 -28.10
C VAL A 371 -29.00 -11.79 -28.84
N ASN A 372 -29.90 -11.86 -29.84
CA ASN A 372 -30.34 -10.68 -30.59
C ASN A 372 -31.36 -9.82 -29.83
N THR A 373 -31.93 -10.35 -28.75
CA THR A 373 -32.92 -9.67 -27.90
C THR A 373 -32.40 -9.35 -26.50
N ALA A 374 -31.18 -9.81 -26.19
CA ALA A 374 -30.58 -9.70 -24.87
C ALA A 374 -29.95 -8.33 -24.57
N TYR A 375 -29.52 -7.59 -25.61
CA TYR A 375 -28.67 -6.41 -25.52
C TYR A 375 -29.17 -5.23 -26.36
#